data_AF-A0A2P8C6I5-F1
#
_entry.id   AF-A0A2P8C6I5-F1
#
_cell.length_a   1.000
_cell.length_b   1.000
_cell.length_c   1.000
_cell.angle_alpha   90.00
_cell.angle_beta   90.00
_cell.angle_gamma   90.00
#
_symmetry.space_group_name_H-M   'P 1'
#
loop_
_entity.id
_entity.type
_entity.pdbx_description
1 polymer ?
#
loop_
_entity_poly.entity_id
_entity_poly.type
_entity_poly.pdbx_seq_one_letter_code
_entity_poly.pdbx_strand_id
1 'polypeptide(L)' 'MKKTIRFLLFLTFGVGNLLLIFSRIFSDHLNDFLLGFLEGISVVLIINGTIYLTRCAIKREHPLKTNK' A
#
# COMPACT_ATOMS: atom_id res chain seq x y z
N MET A 1 -10.85 15.25 -2.62
CA MET A 1 -10.79 14.11 -1.68
C MET A 1 -10.58 14.64 -0.27
N LYS A 2 -11.32 14.13 0.72
CA LYS A 2 -11.08 14.48 2.13
C LYS A 2 -9.65 14.07 2.52
N LYS A 3 -8.96 14.88 3.34
CA LYS A 3 -7.58 14.61 3.81
C LYS A 3 -7.42 13.19 4.37
N THR A 4 -8.41 12.70 5.10
CA THR A 4 -8.45 11.35 5.68
C THR A 4 -8.31 10.25 4.62
N ILE A 5 -8.96 10.39 3.47
CA ILE A 5 -8.93 9.39 2.39
C ILE A 5 -7.55 9.37 1.72
N ARG A 6 -6.94 10.54 1.52
CA ARG A 6 -5.57 10.66 0.99
C ARG A 6 -4.55 9.99 1.89
N PHE A 7 -4.68 10.21 3.21
CA PHE A 7 -3.84 9.58 4.21
C PHE A 7 -4.03 8.05 4.25
N LEU A 8 -5.28 7.58 4.15
CA LEU A 8 -5.59 6.15 4.08
C LEU A 8 -4.92 5.48 2.88
N LEU A 9 -5.01 6.09 1.69
CA LEU A 9 -4.42 5.54 0.46
C LEU A 9 -2.88 5.52 0.50
N PHE A 10 -2.27 6.49 1.16
CA PHE A 10 -0.84 6.49 1.40
C PHE A 10 -0.45 5.39 2.40
N LEU A 11 -1.22 5.24 3.48
CA LEU A 11 -1.03 4.16 4.45
C LEU A 11 -1.17 2.78 3.81
N THR A 12 -2.15 2.57 2.92
CA THR A 12 -2.33 1.28 2.24
C THR A 12 -1.11 0.88 1.43
N PHE A 13 -0.40 1.85 0.83
CA PHE A 13 0.86 1.58 0.15
C PHE A 13 1.95 1.10 1.12
N GLY A 14 2.11 1.80 2.25
CA GLY A 14 3.08 1.42 3.29
C GLY A 14 2.76 0.06 3.91
N VAL A 15 1.50 -0.17 4.29
CA VAL A 15 1.01 -1.43 4.85
C VAL A 15 1.19 -2.57 3.86
N GLY A 16 0.92 -2.37 2.57
CA GLY A 16 1.14 -3.39 1.55
C GLY A 16 2.60 -3.84 1.49
N ASN A 17 3.56 -2.91 1.47
CA ASN A 17 4.99 -3.25 1.49
C ASN A 17 5.39 -3.97 2.78
N LEU A 18 4.85 -3.53 3.92
CA LEU A 18 5.15 -4.13 5.23
C LEU A 18 4.61 -5.56 5.33
N LEU A 19 3.41 -5.81 4.77
CA LEU A 19 2.83 -7.14 4.67
C LEU A 19 3.68 -8.08 3.81
N LEU A 20 4.21 -7.59 2.68
CA LEU A 20 5.05 -8.38 1.79
C LEU A 20 6.37 -8.76 2.47
N ILE A 21 6.98 -7.83 3.20
CA ILE A 21 8.19 -8.09 4.00
C ILE A 21 7.88 -9.09 5.11
N PHE A 22 6.77 -8.92 5.82
CA PHE A 22 6.36 -9.83 6.89
C PHE A 22 6.12 -11.25 6.38
N SER A 23 5.42 -11.39 5.24
CA SER A 23 5.18 -12.68 4.58
C SER A 23 6.48 -13.39 4.23
N ARG A 24 7.50 -12.66 3.79
CA ARG A 24 8.82 -13.24 3.49
C ARG A 24 9.60 -13.63 4.73
N ILE A 25 9.58 -12.81 5.79
CA ILE A 25 10.30 -13.10 7.04
C ILE A 25 9.69 -14.30 7.76
N PHE A 26 8.36 -14.41 7.76
CA PHE A 26 7.63 -15.50 8.40
C PHE A 26 7.33 -16.66 7.45
N SER A 27 7.97 -16.70 6.27
CA SER A 27 7.70 -17.71 5.25
C SER A 27 7.91 -19.13 5.76
N ASP A 28 8.90 -19.35 6.63
CA ASP A 28 9.18 -20.67 7.20
C ASP A 28 8.17 -21.11 8.29
N HIS A 29 7.36 -20.17 8.80
CA HIS A 29 6.39 -20.42 9.86
C HIS A 29 4.93 -20.37 9.38
N LEU A 30 4.69 -20.00 8.13
CA LEU A 30 3.36 -19.81 7.56
C LEU A 30 3.01 -20.95 6.61
N ASN A 31 1.75 -21.36 6.66
CA ASN A 31 1.20 -22.31 5.70
C ASN A 31 1.24 -21.69 4.29
N ASP A 32 1.52 -22.51 3.26
CA ASP A 32 1.62 -22.06 1.86
C ASP A 32 0.39 -21.27 1.40
N PHE A 33 -0.80 -21.67 1.86
CA PHE A 33 -2.03 -20.93 1.61
C PHE A 33 -2.03 -19.53 2.23
N LEU A 34 -1.58 -19.41 3.49
CA LEU A 34 -1.52 -18.12 4.19
C LEU A 34 -0.49 -17.19 3.55
N LEU A 35 0.66 -17.75 3.17
CA LEU A 35 1.73 -17.04 2.48
C LEU A 35 1.21 -16.45 1.16
N GLY A 36 0.61 -17.27 0.31
CA GLY A 36 0.05 -16.81 -0.96
C GLY A 36 -1.09 -15.80 -0.79
N PHE A 37 -1.90 -15.94 0.25
CA PHE A 37 -2.96 -14.98 0.57
C PHE A 37 -2.41 -13.62 1.03
N LEU A 38 -1.42 -13.62 1.93
CA LEU A 38 -0.75 -12.41 2.41
C LEU A 38 -0.02 -11.68 1.28
N GLU A 39 0.71 -12.43 0.45
CA GLU A 39 1.42 -11.88 -0.70
C GLU A 39 0.43 -11.30 -1.72
N GLY A 40 -0.67 -12.00 -2.00
CA GLY A 40 -1.75 -11.50 -2.86
C GLY A 40 -2.38 -10.20 -2.36
N ILE A 41 -2.75 -10.11 -1.08
CA ILE A 41 -3.27 -8.87 -0.47
C ILE A 41 -2.24 -7.75 -0.56
N SER A 42 -0.98 -8.05 -0.25
CA SER A 42 0.10 -7.06 -0.28
C SER A 42 0.24 -6.42 -1.66
N VAL A 43 0.19 -7.22 -2.73
CA VAL A 43 0.31 -6.75 -4.11
C VAL A 43 -0.87 -5.86 -4.48
N VAL A 44 -2.10 -6.24 -4.13
CA VAL A 44 -3.29 -5.41 -4.39
C VAL A 44 -3.19 -4.05 -3.69
N LEU A 45 -2.73 -4.03 -2.44
CA LEU A 45 -2.53 -2.80 -1.66
C LEU A 45 -1.43 -1.91 -2.27
N ILE A 46 -0.32 -2.51 -2.71
CA ILE A 46 0.79 -1.80 -3.37
C ILE A 46 0.35 -1.20 -4.70
N ILE A 47 -0.36 -1.96 -5.55
CA ILE A 47 -0.85 -1.48 -6.84
C ILE A 47 -1.80 -0.30 -6.65
N ASN A 48 -2.77 -0.43 -5.75
CA ASN A 48 -3.73 0.64 -5.50
C ASN A 48 -3.06 1.91 -4.95
N GLY A 49 -2.11 1.74 -4.02
CA GLY A 49 -1.28 2.83 -3.51
C GLY A 49 -0.41 3.48 -4.59
N THR A 50 0.18 2.68 -5.48
CA THR A 50 1.01 3.15 -6.60
C THR A 50 0.18 3.97 -7.57
N ILE A 51 -1.00 3.49 -7.99
CA ILE A 51 -1.92 4.22 -8.87
C ILE A 51 -2.28 5.58 -8.27
N TYR A 52 -2.56 5.62 -6.96
CA TYR A 52 -2.82 6.87 -6.25
C TYR A 52 -1.62 7.82 -6.27
N LEU A 53 -0.41 7.33 -5.96
CA LEU A 53 0.82 8.12 -5.97
C LEU A 53 1.15 8.64 -7.38
N THR A 54 1.03 7.79 -8.41
CA THR A 54 1.23 8.18 -9.81
C THR A 54 0.24 9.27 -10.23
N ARG A 55 -1.04 9.15 -9.87
CA ARG A 55 -2.02 10.21 -10.12
C ARG A 55 -1.67 11.52 -9.41
N CYS A 56 -1.15 11.43 -8.19
CA CYS A 56 -0.74 12.60 -7.43
C CYS A 56 0.50 13.28 -8.05
N ALA A 57 1.48 12.49 -8.49
CA ALA A 57 2.66 12.97 -9.21
C ALA A 57 2.30 13.65 -10.53
N ILE A 58 1.39 13.07 -11.32
CA ILE A 58 0.91 13.66 -12.59
C ILE A 58 0.23 15.01 -12.33
N LYS A 59 -0.59 15.10 -11.28
CA LYS A 59 -1.26 16.36 -10.91
C LYS A 59 -0.33 17.39 -10.26
N ARG A 60 0.95 17.05 -10.01
CA ARG A 60 1.91 17.85 -9.23
C ARG A 60 1.34 18.30 -7.87
N GLU A 61 0.36 17.57 -7.36
CA GLU A 61 -0.19 17.79 -6.04
C GLU A 61 0.68 17.02 -5.04
N HIS A 62 0.97 17.63 -3.89
CA HIS A 62 1.63 16.87 -2.84
C HIS A 62 0.63 15.85 -2.27
N PRO A 63 0.97 14.56 -2.16
CA PRO A 63 0.06 13.51 -1.69
C PRO A 63 -0.49 13.74 -0.27
N LEU A 64 0.21 14.56 0.51
CA LEU A 64 -0.13 14.89 1.90
C LEU A 64 -0.41 16.38 2.15
N LYS A 65 -0.15 17.27 1.17
CA LYS A 65 -0.28 18.73 1.37
C LYS A 65 -1.59 19.19 0.72
N THR A 66 -2.49 19.72 1.55
CA THR A 66 -3.58 20.56 1.04
C THR A 66 -2.95 21.94 0.84
N ASN A 67 -3.04 22.51 -0.36
CA ASN A 67 -2.87 23.96 -0.49
C ASN A 67 -4.00 24.57 0.36
N LYS A 68 -3.60 25.23 1.44
CA LYS A 68 -4.42 26.23 2.12
C LYS A 68 -4.28 27.51 1.31
#